data_AF-H1KZP2-F1
#
_entry.id   AF-H1KZP2-F1
#
_cell.length_a   1.000
_cell.length_b   1.000
_cell.length_c   1.000
_cell.angle_alpha   90.00
_cell.angle_beta   90.00
_cell.angle_gamma   90.00
#
_symmetry.space_group_name_H-M   'P 1'
#
loop_
_entity.id
_entity.type
_entity.pdbx_description
1 polymer ?
#
loop_
_entity_poly.entity_id
_entity_poly.type
_entity_poly.pdbx_seq_one_letter_code
_entity_poly.pdbx_strand_id
1 'polypeptide(L)'
;MVKIAHIHMCGCTGCLISIADTYEQLLDILNKVKLVYALTLVDEKTEIKEIDDKITIEREIPDDIDIALVEGSVCLDDEHSLKEILEVREKSKIVVALGACAATGGVTRFCRGNQMSNQFIVHSLH
;
A
#
# COMPACT_ATOMS: atom_id res chain seq x y z
N MET A 1 -3.65 22.21 4.34
CA MET A 1 -3.05 21.04 5.03
C MET A 1 -2.30 20.22 4.00
N VAL A 2 -1.15 19.67 4.38
CA VAL A 2 -0.34 18.82 3.49
C VAL A 2 -1.10 17.52 3.22
N LYS A 3 -1.30 17.14 1.96
CA LYS A 3 -1.97 15.89 1.58
C LYS A 3 -0.97 14.72 1.64
N ILE A 4 -1.22 13.78 2.53
CA ILE A 4 -0.39 12.59 2.71
C ILE A 4 -1.17 11.35 2.27
N ALA A 5 -0.52 10.49 1.49
CA ALA A 5 -1.01 9.16 1.17
C ALA A 5 -0.09 8.12 1.84
N HIS A 6 -0.66 7.11 2.48
CA HIS A 6 0.05 5.91 2.92
C HIS A 6 -0.23 4.78 1.94
N ILE A 7 0.82 4.28 1.30
CA ILE A 7 0.75 3.24 0.27
C ILE A 7 1.33 1.96 0.88
N HIS A 8 0.52 0.91 0.91
CA HIS A 8 0.94 -0.38 1.46
C HIS A 8 1.24 -1.36 0.32
N MET A 9 2.51 -1.70 0.15
CA MET A 9 2.99 -2.70 -0.81
C MET A 9 3.17 -4.06 -0.10
N CYS A 10 4.26 -4.80 -0.38
CA CYS A 10 4.60 -6.01 0.38
C CYS A 10 5.20 -5.63 1.76
N GLY A 11 4.34 -5.13 2.64
CA GLY A 11 4.66 -4.75 4.02
C GLY A 11 3.92 -5.61 5.04
N CYS A 12 4.24 -5.43 6.31
CA CYS A 12 3.53 -6.07 7.42
C CYS A 12 2.63 -5.09 8.21
N THR A 13 2.46 -3.87 7.72
CA THR A 13 1.74 -2.74 8.36
C THR A 13 2.42 -2.22 9.63
N GLY A 14 3.52 -2.83 10.06
CA GLY A 14 4.25 -2.41 11.26
C GLY A 14 4.78 -0.98 11.19
N CYS A 15 5.08 -0.46 10.01
CA CYS A 15 5.57 0.92 9.90
C CYS A 15 4.43 1.93 10.13
N LEU A 16 3.25 1.66 9.58
CA LEU A 16 2.05 2.46 9.88
C LEU A 16 1.66 2.38 11.35
N ILE A 17 1.68 1.18 11.95
CA ILE A 17 1.40 1.02 13.39
C ILE A 17 2.40 1.81 14.24
N SER A 18 3.67 1.84 13.85
CA SER A 18 4.69 2.64 14.56
C SER A 18 4.41 4.15 14.49
N ILE A 19 3.80 4.65 13.42
CA ILE A 19 3.32 6.05 13.34
C ILE A 19 2.10 6.24 14.24
N ALA A 20 1.16 5.30 14.26
CA ALA A 20 0.00 5.37 15.14
C ALA A 20 0.38 5.31 16.63
N ASP A 21 1.50 4.66 16.98
CA ASP A 21 2.04 4.55 18.33
C ASP A 21 2.76 5.82 18.82
N THR A 22 2.53 6.99 18.22
CA THR A 22 3.03 8.28 18.74
C THR A 22 2.15 8.89 19.85
N TYR A 23 1.17 8.15 20.33
CA TYR A 23 0.24 8.53 21.41
C TYR A 23 -0.37 9.93 21.21
N GLU A 24 -0.20 10.83 22.18
CA GLU A 24 -0.78 12.18 22.17
C GLU A 24 -0.34 13.01 20.95
N GLN A 25 0.87 12.79 20.43
CA GLN A 25 1.38 13.51 19.26
C GLN A 25 0.65 13.12 17.97
N LEU A 26 -0.01 11.96 17.93
CA LEU A 26 -0.75 11.52 16.74
C LEU A 26 -1.85 12.53 16.37
N LEU A 27 -2.57 13.05 17.37
CA LEU A 27 -3.65 14.01 17.14
C LEU A 27 -3.10 15.33 16.58
N ASP A 28 -1.94 15.79 17.07
CA ASP A 28 -1.27 16.99 16.55
C ASP A 28 -0.82 16.81 15.09
N ILE A 29 -0.36 15.61 14.72
CA ILE A 29 0.01 15.27 13.35
C ILE A 29 -1.24 15.27 12.46
N LEU A 30 -2.29 14.56 12.87
CA LEU A 30 -3.55 14.46 12.13
C LEU A 30 -4.23 15.83 11.94
N ASN A 31 -4.03 16.78 12.86
CA ASN A 31 -4.51 18.16 12.70
C ASN A 31 -3.72 18.99 11.68
N LYS A 32 -2.49 18.58 11.33
CA LYS A 32 -1.61 19.29 10.37
C LYS A 32 -1.63 18.68 8.97
N VAL A 33 -1.96 17.40 8.86
CA VAL A 33 -1.92 16.63 7.62
C VAL A 33 -3.30 16.14 7.24
N LYS A 34 -3.60 16.13 5.94
CA LYS A 34 -4.79 15.48 5.41
C LYS A 34 -4.38 14.12 4.89
N LEU A 35 -4.73 13.05 5.60
CA LEU A 35 -4.56 11.68 5.11
C LEU A 35 -5.61 11.44 4.01
N VAL A 36 -5.17 11.36 2.76
CA VAL A 36 -6.04 11.26 1.58
C VAL A 36 -6.22 9.84 1.07
N TYR A 37 -5.34 8.94 1.48
CA TYR A 37 -5.34 7.53 1.13
C TYR A 37 -4.54 6.77 2.19
N ALA A 38 -5.09 5.70 2.73
CA ALA A 38 -4.43 4.73 3.63
C ALA A 38 -5.34 3.51 3.85
N LEU A 39 -4.96 2.34 3.31
CA LEU A 39 -5.82 1.14 3.28
C LEU A 39 -6.34 0.71 4.66
N THR A 40 -5.61 1.06 5.72
CA THR A 40 -5.90 0.67 7.10
C THR A 40 -6.69 1.73 7.87
N LEU A 41 -6.65 3.00 7.47
CA LEU A 41 -7.11 4.13 8.28
C LEU A 41 -8.13 5.04 7.59
N VAL A 42 -8.28 4.95 6.26
CA VAL A 42 -9.20 5.78 5.47
C VAL A 42 -10.14 4.87 4.69
N ASP A 43 -11.42 5.24 4.64
CA ASP A 43 -12.39 4.60 3.76
C ASP A 43 -12.07 4.95 2.30
N GLU A 44 -11.24 4.12 1.69
CA GLU A 44 -10.85 4.23 0.29
C GLU A 44 -12.08 3.95 -0.58
N LYS A 45 -12.24 4.70 -1.68
CA LYS A 45 -13.16 4.29 -2.75
C LYS A 45 -12.63 3.01 -3.38
N THR A 46 -13.23 1.91 -2.97
CA THR A 46 -12.91 0.57 -3.44
C THR A 46 -14.03 0.11 -4.34
N GLU A 47 -13.72 -0.08 -5.64
CA GLU A 47 -14.67 -0.68 -6.56
C GLU A 47 -14.46 -2.20 -6.58
N ILE A 48 -15.53 -2.94 -6.25
CA ILE A 48 -15.56 -4.39 -6.33
C ILE A 48 -16.20 -4.74 -7.66
N LYS A 49 -15.41 -5.28 -8.59
CA LYS A 49 -15.88 -5.75 -9.90
C LYS A 49 -15.81 -7.27 -9.93
N GLU A 50 -16.92 -7.93 -10.24
CA GLU A 50 -16.93 -9.34 -10.61
C GLU A 50 -16.89 -9.45 -12.13
N ILE A 51 -15.81 -10.02 -12.66
CA ILE A 51 -15.66 -10.33 -14.08
C ILE A 51 -15.15 -11.77 -14.16
N ASP A 52 -15.85 -12.63 -14.91
CA ASP A 52 -15.47 -14.02 -15.16
C ASP A 52 -15.10 -14.82 -13.89
N ASP A 53 -15.99 -14.82 -12.88
CA ASP A 53 -15.82 -15.47 -11.56
C ASP A 53 -14.63 -14.97 -10.73
N LYS A 54 -14.08 -13.79 -11.05
CA LYS A 54 -13.01 -13.14 -10.29
C LYS A 54 -13.50 -11.83 -9.67
N ILE A 55 -13.38 -11.75 -8.35
CA ILE A 55 -13.54 -10.50 -7.60
C ILE A 55 -12.26 -9.69 -7.75
N THR A 56 -12.33 -8.58 -8.47
CA THR A 56 -11.26 -7.59 -8.58
C THR A 56 -11.58 -6.40 -7.70
N ILE A 57 -10.64 -6.04 -6.85
CA ILE A 57 -10.71 -4.88 -5.95
C ILE A 57 -9.85 -3.80 -6.60
N GLU A 58 -10.50 -2.86 -7.29
CA GLU A 58 -9.80 -1.71 -7.88
C GLU A 58 -9.80 -0.54 -6.89
N ARG A 59 -8.61 0.03 -6.69
CA ARG A 59 -8.40 1.17 -5.81
C ARG A 59 -7.82 2.31 -6.63
N GLU A 60 -8.44 3.48 -6.53
CA GLU A 60 -7.96 4.67 -7.25
C GLU A 60 -6.98 5.44 -6.37
N ILE A 61 -5.73 5.57 -6.83
CA ILE A 61 -4.74 6.43 -6.17
C ILE A 61 -5.14 7.89 -6.43
N PRO A 62 -5.32 8.74 -5.39
CA PRO A 62 -5.76 10.11 -5.57
C PRO A 62 -4.69 10.95 -6.28
N ASP A 63 -5.15 11.94 -7.05
CA ASP A 63 -4.27 12.95 -7.64
C ASP A 63 -3.76 13.98 -6.63
N ASP A 64 -2.72 14.72 -7.02
CA ASP A 64 -2.13 15.82 -6.26
C ASP A 64 -1.68 15.45 -4.84
N ILE A 65 -0.94 14.34 -4.68
CA ILE A 65 -0.36 13.92 -3.40
C ILE A 65 0.87 14.78 -3.10
N ASP A 66 0.92 15.44 -1.94
CA ASP A 66 2.11 16.20 -1.54
C ASP A 66 3.22 15.24 -1.09
N ILE A 67 2.87 14.24 -0.27
CA ILE A 67 3.81 13.24 0.25
C ILE A 67 3.16 11.85 0.22
N ALA A 68 3.77 10.91 -0.50
CA ALA A 68 3.45 9.48 -0.42
C ALA A 68 4.42 8.77 0.53
N LEU A 69 3.88 8.13 1.56
CA LEU A 69 4.60 7.24 2.47
C LEU A 69 4.42 5.81 1.95
N VAL A 70 5.45 5.27 1.31
CA VAL A 70 5.42 3.91 0.75
C VAL A 70 5.98 2.93 1.77
N GLU A 71 5.14 2.05 2.27
CA GLU A 71 5.50 0.96 3.16
C GLU A 71 5.59 -0.36 2.40
N GLY A 72 6.62 -1.16 2.71
CA GLY A 72 6.80 -2.49 2.09
C GLY A 72 7.63 -2.47 0.82
N SER A 73 8.13 -3.63 0.42
CA SER A 73 8.84 -3.80 -0.87
C SER A 73 7.85 -3.96 -2.02
N VAL A 74 8.31 -3.82 -3.26
CA VAL A 74 7.49 -4.06 -4.46
C VAL A 74 7.76 -5.47 -4.97
N CYS A 75 6.70 -6.28 -5.16
CA CYS A 75 6.81 -7.59 -5.80
C CYS A 75 6.91 -7.42 -7.31
N LEU A 76 7.94 -7.97 -7.93
CA LEU A 76 8.18 -7.84 -9.39
C LEU A 76 7.28 -8.77 -10.22
N ASP A 77 6.82 -9.88 -9.65
CA ASP A 77 5.93 -10.83 -10.32
C ASP A 77 4.44 -10.44 -10.19
N ASP A 78 4.14 -9.38 -9.44
CA ASP A 78 2.79 -8.83 -9.32
C ASP A 78 2.66 -7.54 -10.14
N GLU A 79 1.99 -7.65 -11.30
CA GLU A 79 1.75 -6.50 -12.17
C GLU A 79 0.95 -5.38 -11.50
N HIS A 80 0.05 -5.72 -10.56
CA HIS A 80 -0.73 -4.70 -9.85
C HIS A 80 0.20 -3.85 -8.98
N SER A 81 1.04 -4.49 -8.15
CA SER A 81 2.05 -3.78 -7.34
C SER A 81 2.94 -2.87 -8.18
N LEU A 82 3.38 -3.32 -9.36
CA LEU A 82 4.21 -2.52 -10.26
C LEU A 82 3.47 -1.31 -10.82
N LYS A 83 2.22 -1.47 -11.28
CA LYS A 83 1.40 -0.37 -11.81
C LYS A 83 1.10 0.65 -10.71
N GLU A 84 0.69 0.18 -9.53
CA GLU A 84 0.34 1.01 -8.39
C GLU A 84 1.52 1.88 -7.92
N ILE A 85 2.73 1.31 -7.78
CA ILE A 85 3.87 2.11 -7.31
C ILE A 85 4.34 3.15 -8.33
N LEU A 86 4.21 2.86 -9.62
CA LEU A 86 4.52 3.81 -10.70
C LEU A 86 3.50 4.95 -10.72
N GLU A 87 2.21 4.64 -10.61
CA GLU A 87 1.13 5.62 -10.51
C GLU A 87 1.30 6.52 -9.28
N VAL A 88 1.64 5.94 -8.12
CA VAL A 88 1.97 6.70 -6.90
C VAL A 88 3.12 7.67 -7.16
N ARG A 89 4.18 7.25 -7.86
CA ARG A 89 5.31 8.13 -8.19
C ARG A 89 4.87 9.27 -9.12
N GLU A 90 4.01 9.01 -10.10
CA GLU A 90 3.50 10.03 -11.01
C GLU A 90 2.59 11.05 -10.30
N LYS A 91 1.72 10.60 -9.40
CA LYS A 91 0.74 11.42 -8.69
C LYS A 91 1.28 12.13 -7.44
N SER A 92 2.52 11.83 -7.04
CA SER A 92 3.13 12.37 -5.81
C SER A 92 4.27 13.35 -6.08
N LYS A 93 4.30 14.46 -5.34
CA LYS A 93 5.44 15.39 -5.34
C LYS A 93 6.67 14.76 -4.68
N ILE A 94 6.49 14.23 -3.48
CA ILE A 94 7.53 13.55 -2.70
C ILE A 94 7.11 12.10 -2.43
N VAL A 95 8.04 11.16 -2.61
CA VAL A 95 7.87 9.76 -2.22
C VAL A 95 8.88 9.45 -1.13
N VAL A 96 8.41 8.92 -0.02
CA VAL A 96 9.21 8.53 1.14
C VAL A 96 9.10 7.02 1.30
N ALA A 97 10.25 6.33 1.25
CA ALA A 97 10.32 4.92 1.61
C ALA A 97 10.19 4.78 3.13
N LEU A 98 9.00 4.39 3.59
CA LEU A 98 8.66 4.22 5.00
C LEU A 98 9.05 2.80 5.45
N GLY A 99 10.16 2.72 6.17
CA GLY A 99 10.65 1.48 6.78
C GLY A 99 11.64 0.69 5.92
N ALA A 100 12.28 -0.31 6.53
CA ALA A 100 13.38 -1.06 5.92
C ALA A 100 12.96 -1.87 4.68
N CYS A 101 11.73 -2.41 4.66
CA CYS A 101 11.22 -3.15 3.50
C CYS A 101 11.16 -2.26 2.24
N ALA A 102 10.65 -1.03 2.38
CA ALA A 102 10.58 -0.08 1.26
C ALA A 102 11.96 0.48 0.90
N ALA A 103 12.78 0.81 1.88
CA ALA A 103 14.06 1.49 1.66
C ALA A 103 15.17 0.56 1.14
N THR A 104 15.25 -0.67 1.64
CA THR A 104 16.39 -1.58 1.39
C THR A 104 16.00 -3.03 1.06
N GLY A 105 14.69 -3.31 1.05
CA GLY A 105 14.12 -4.65 0.88
C GLY A 105 13.86 -5.39 2.19
N GLY A 106 14.40 -4.94 3.33
CA GLY A 106 14.08 -5.48 4.65
C GLY A 106 14.02 -7.03 4.72
N VAL A 107 12.95 -7.57 5.29
CA VAL A 107 12.74 -9.02 5.41
C VAL A 107 12.50 -9.70 4.06
N THR A 108 11.95 -9.00 3.07
CA THR A 108 11.62 -9.60 1.76
C THR A 108 12.86 -9.89 0.92
N ARG A 109 14.04 -9.37 1.30
CA ARG A 109 15.35 -9.80 0.77
C ARG A 109 15.60 -11.31 0.89
N PHE A 110 14.97 -11.97 1.86
CA PHE A 110 15.11 -13.41 2.07
C PHE A 110 14.12 -14.24 1.25
N CYS A 111 13.14 -13.60 0.60
CA CYS A 111 12.16 -14.30 -0.22
C CYS A 111 12.81 -15.01 -1.41
N ARG A 112 12.33 -16.22 -1.72
CA ARG A 112 12.81 -17.07 -2.82
C ARG A 112 11.70 -17.47 -3.80
N GLY A 113 10.52 -16.91 -3.65
CA GLY A 113 9.35 -17.26 -4.46
C GLY A 113 8.91 -18.72 -4.26
N ASN A 114 8.30 -19.30 -5.29
CA ASN A 114 7.80 -20.68 -5.32
C ASN A 114 6.70 -21.01 -4.29
N GLN A 115 6.14 -19.98 -3.65
CA GLN A 115 4.85 -20.02 -2.97
C GLN A 115 3.98 -18.96 -3.61
N MET A 116 3.06 -19.40 -4.46
CA MET A 116 2.10 -18.49 -5.06
C MET A 116 1.14 -17.99 -3.98
N SER A 117 0.80 -16.70 -4.03
CA SER A 117 -0.39 -16.18 -3.34
C SER A 117 -1.60 -16.83 -4.00
N ASN A 118 -2.03 -17.98 -3.50
CA ASN A 118 -3.08 -18.77 -4.11
C ASN A 118 -4.38 -17.97 -4.18
N GLN A 119 -4.75 -17.50 -5.38
CA GLN A 119 -6.15 -17.21 -5.73
C GLN A 119 -6.86 -18.48 -6.29
N PHE A 120 -6.16 -19.62 -6.43
CA PHE A 120 -6.63 -20.80 -7.19
C PHE A 120 -6.87 -22.09 -6.39
N ILE A 121 -6.88 -22.10 -5.04
CA ILE A 121 -7.32 -23.29 -4.29
C ILE A 121 -8.86 -23.37 -4.21
N VAL A 122 -9.53 -23.40 -5.36
CA VAL A 122 -10.94 -23.86 -5.43
C VAL A 122 -11.29 -24.66 -6.69
N HIS A 123 -10.35 -24.93 -7.61
CA HIS A 123 -10.66 -25.65 -8.85
C HIS A 123 -9.95 -27.01 -9.01
N SER A 124 -9.92 -27.81 -7.94
CA SER A 124 -9.44 -29.20 -8.01
C SER A 124 -10.29 -30.16 -7.18
N LEU A 125 -11.59 -30.17 -7.45
CA LEU A 125 -12.44 -31.33 -7.21
C LEU A 125 -13.28 -31.56 -8.47
N HIS A 126 -12.62 -32.12 -9.49
CA HIS A 126 -13.25 -33.09 -10.39
C HIS A 126 -12.74 -34.46 -9.98
#